data_AF-A0A9X3NAB3-F1
#
_entry.id   AF-A0A9X3NAB3-F1
#
_cell.length_a   1.000
_cell.length_b   1.000
_cell.length_c   1.000
_cell.angle_alpha   90.00
_cell.angle_beta   90.00
_cell.angle_gamma   90.00
#
_symmetry.space_group_name_H-M   'P 1'
#
loop_
_entity.id
_entity.type
_entity.pdbx_description
1 polymer ?
#
loop_
_entity_poly.entity_id
_entity_poly.type
_entity_poly.pdbx_seq_one_letter_code
_entity_poly.pdbx_strand_id
1 'polypeptide(L)'
;MLVPSRMTAGAALLPRALRTRIDDAIAASAPAWDDFVSANLEHPGGGASPLVVKYVGSRWAGAYRGPNGGLYIGQDNYTWGRGVYVTGVEEPLSTAIYGRAGVLARFDPAGWRAFDARDPANRELYLRWLRVQPAYRDAVLTVHTNLWLHKLRNLFREQFQIDVVLFTPDEVDALGWYTNRTDTWLAVSDWTPTGTLALGFSNRFQDARLTLLVEEDFVVDAPALTRSPYLRISGAAPAVTALADRARHAYATGAIERVPS
;
A
#
# COMPACT_ATOMS: atom_id res chain seq x y z
N MET A 1 -7.52 -31.28 -2.28
CA MET A 1 -6.96 -30.02 -1.78
C MET A 1 -5.50 -30.28 -1.43
N LEU A 2 -4.58 -30.07 -2.37
CA LEU A 2 -3.14 -30.30 -2.23
C LEU A 2 -2.44 -28.99 -2.56
N VAL A 3 -1.77 -28.37 -1.57
CA VAL A 3 -0.49 -27.63 -1.59
C VAL A 3 -0.36 -27.06 -0.17
N PRO A 4 0.66 -27.45 0.65
CA PRO A 4 1.93 -26.71 0.62
C PRO A 4 3.16 -27.51 1.12
N SER A 5 4.01 -28.00 0.22
CA SER A 5 5.41 -28.34 0.59
C SER A 5 6.46 -27.80 -0.36
N ARG A 6 6.06 -27.25 -1.52
CA ARG A 6 7.00 -26.72 -2.52
C ARG A 6 7.12 -25.20 -2.58
N MET A 7 6.31 -24.45 -1.84
CA MET A 7 6.43 -22.98 -1.80
C MET A 7 7.39 -22.47 -0.73
N THR A 8 7.72 -23.28 0.28
CA THR A 8 8.48 -22.85 1.47
C THR A 8 9.95 -23.30 1.47
N ALA A 9 10.37 -24.16 0.54
CA ALA A 9 11.68 -24.82 0.60
C ALA A 9 12.76 -24.25 -0.34
N GLY A 10 12.55 -23.07 -0.95
CA GLY A 10 13.62 -22.46 -1.70
C GLY A 10 13.17 -21.21 -2.42
N ALA A 11 13.65 -20.05 -1.96
CA ALA A 11 14.13 -19.09 -2.93
C ALA A 11 15.00 -19.89 -3.92
N ALA A 12 14.66 -19.87 -5.21
CA ALA A 12 15.57 -20.42 -6.20
C ALA A 12 16.96 -19.82 -5.94
N LEU A 13 18.03 -20.60 -6.16
CA LEU A 13 19.36 -20.03 -6.25
C LEU A 13 19.34 -19.06 -7.43
N LEU A 14 19.01 -17.80 -7.15
CA LEU A 14 18.94 -16.76 -8.17
C LEU A 14 20.32 -16.65 -8.80
N PRO A 15 20.40 -16.42 -10.13
CA PRO A 15 21.65 -16.00 -10.72
C PRO A 15 22.23 -14.84 -9.91
N ARG A 16 23.48 -14.96 -9.46
CA ARG A 16 24.12 -13.98 -8.56
C ARG A 16 23.96 -12.56 -9.08
N ALA A 17 24.15 -12.37 -10.39
CA ALA A 17 23.97 -11.09 -11.06
C ALA A 17 22.54 -10.51 -10.92
N LEU A 18 21.49 -11.35 -10.98
CA LEU A 18 20.11 -10.89 -10.79
C LEU A 18 19.86 -10.49 -9.33
N ARG A 19 20.34 -11.29 -8.37
CA ARG A 19 20.26 -10.95 -6.93
C ARG A 19 20.92 -9.60 -6.65
N THR A 20 22.17 -9.44 -7.08
CA THR A 20 22.92 -8.19 -6.92
C THR A 20 22.18 -7.00 -7.52
N ARG A 21 21.67 -7.11 -8.74
CA ARG A 21 20.92 -6.02 -9.38
C ARG A 21 19.64 -5.64 -8.63
N ILE A 22 18.97 -6.58 -7.97
CA ILE A 22 17.78 -6.29 -7.17
C ILE A 22 18.19 -5.61 -5.85
N ASP A 23 19.25 -6.08 -5.19
CA ASP A 23 19.80 -5.42 -4.00
C ASP A 23 20.28 -3.98 -4.33
N ASP A 24 20.93 -3.78 -5.48
CA ASP A 24 21.34 -2.45 -5.97
C ASP A 24 20.13 -1.56 -6.27
N ALA A 25 19.06 -2.10 -6.86
CA ALA A 25 17.83 -1.36 -7.12
C ALA A 25 17.10 -0.94 -5.83
N ILE A 26 17.13 -1.79 -4.80
CA ILE A 26 16.61 -1.45 -3.46
C ILE A 26 17.42 -0.30 -2.86
N ALA A 27 18.76 -0.37 -2.92
CA ALA A 27 19.61 0.71 -2.45
C ALA A 27 19.38 2.02 -3.25
N ALA A 28 19.24 1.92 -4.57
CA ALA A 28 18.96 3.05 -5.45
C ALA A 28 17.55 3.64 -5.28
N SER A 29 16.64 2.94 -4.61
CA SER A 29 15.29 3.44 -4.29
C SER A 29 15.28 4.36 -3.06
N ALA A 30 16.38 4.44 -2.30
CA ALA A 30 16.45 5.24 -1.07
C ALA A 30 16.11 6.73 -1.28
N PRO A 31 16.63 7.45 -2.29
CA PRO A 31 16.28 8.85 -2.51
C PRO A 31 14.78 9.07 -2.74
N ALA A 32 14.15 8.18 -3.52
CA ALA A 32 12.73 8.28 -3.82
C ALA A 32 11.85 7.99 -2.60
N TRP A 33 12.35 7.18 -1.66
CA TRP A 33 11.72 6.96 -0.36
C TRP A 33 11.90 8.17 0.57
N ASP A 34 13.09 8.74 0.63
CA ASP A 34 13.38 9.93 1.43
C ASP A 34 12.56 11.15 0.97
N ASP A 35 12.37 11.31 -0.34
CA ASP A 35 11.49 12.33 -0.93
C ASP A 35 10.03 12.13 -0.50
N PHE A 36 9.53 10.88 -0.57
CA PHE A 36 8.19 10.55 -0.11
C PHE A 36 8.02 10.87 1.38
N VAL A 37 8.97 10.46 2.22
CA VAL A 37 8.94 10.72 3.67
C VAL A 37 8.92 12.22 3.95
N SER A 38 9.79 12.98 3.29
CA SER A 38 9.94 14.43 3.49
C SER A 38 8.69 15.21 3.08
N ALA A 39 8.04 14.80 2.00
CA ALA A 39 6.78 15.41 1.55
C ALA A 39 5.62 15.16 2.52
N ASN A 40 5.64 14.03 3.23
CA ASN A 40 4.49 13.54 4.00
C ASN A 40 4.61 13.75 5.52
N LEU A 41 5.46 14.66 5.99
CA LEU A 41 5.61 14.97 7.41
C LEU A 41 4.30 15.51 8.03
N GLU A 42 4.03 15.15 9.29
CA GLU A 42 2.90 15.70 10.07
C GLU A 42 2.99 17.23 10.23
N HIS A 43 4.21 17.75 10.44
CA HIS A 43 4.50 19.17 10.49
C HIS A 43 5.67 19.50 9.55
N PRO A 44 5.49 20.47 8.63
CA PRO A 44 6.60 20.97 7.82
C PRO A 44 7.65 21.65 8.72
N GLY A 45 8.93 21.29 8.59
CA GLY A 45 10.02 21.95 9.33
C GLY A 45 10.98 21.04 10.12
N GLY A 46 10.81 19.72 10.06
CA GLY A 46 11.75 18.73 10.64
C GLY A 46 11.36 18.23 12.03
N GLY A 47 11.79 17.01 12.36
CA GLY A 47 11.54 16.35 13.66
C GLY A 47 10.14 15.74 13.83
N ALA A 48 9.24 15.91 12.85
CA ALA A 48 7.92 15.29 12.82
C ALA A 48 7.97 13.89 12.18
N SER A 49 7.07 12.99 12.57
CA SER A 49 6.90 11.71 11.88
C SER A 49 6.12 11.89 10.57
N PRO A 50 6.43 11.12 9.52
CA PRO A 50 5.60 11.08 8.32
C PRO A 50 4.22 10.46 8.61
N LEU A 51 3.22 10.93 7.88
CA LEU A 51 1.84 10.47 7.93
C LEU A 51 1.47 9.73 6.65
N VAL A 52 0.76 8.62 6.83
CA VAL A 52 0.07 7.93 5.74
C VAL A 52 -1.43 7.91 5.95
N VAL A 53 -2.16 7.69 4.87
CA VAL A 53 -3.62 7.52 4.85
C VAL A 53 -3.97 6.13 4.34
N LYS A 54 -4.84 5.44 5.08
CA LYS A 54 -5.51 4.20 4.65
C LYS A 54 -7.02 4.39 4.67
N TYR A 55 -7.70 4.11 3.57
CA TYR A 55 -9.16 4.03 3.60
C TYR A 55 -9.67 2.64 3.96
N VAL A 56 -10.68 2.62 4.83
CA VAL A 56 -11.40 1.41 5.21
C VAL A 56 -12.90 1.59 4.96
N GLY A 57 -13.58 0.49 4.69
CA GLY A 57 -15.05 0.50 4.60
C GLY A 57 -15.68 0.96 5.92
N SER A 58 -16.80 1.68 5.82
CA SER A 58 -17.48 2.36 6.95
C SER A 58 -17.72 1.45 8.17
N ARG A 59 -18.01 0.16 7.93
CA ARG A 59 -18.22 -0.83 9.00
C ARG A 59 -17.02 -1.03 9.93
N TRP A 60 -15.81 -0.69 9.47
CA TRP A 60 -14.57 -0.82 10.23
C TRP A 60 -14.12 0.49 10.88
N ALA A 61 -14.76 1.63 10.57
CA ALA A 61 -14.36 2.94 11.07
C ALA A 61 -14.35 3.01 12.61
N GLY A 62 -15.27 2.29 13.26
CA GLY A 62 -15.35 2.23 14.73
C GLY A 62 -14.07 1.70 15.40
N ALA A 63 -13.31 0.84 14.72
CA ALA A 63 -12.05 0.29 15.26
C ALA A 63 -10.94 1.35 15.41
N TYR A 64 -11.06 2.49 14.73
CA TYR A 64 -10.07 3.56 14.72
C TYR A 64 -10.53 4.82 15.46
N ARG A 65 -11.63 4.74 16.23
CA ARG A 65 -12.10 5.83 17.11
C ARG A 65 -11.41 5.87 18.47
N GLY A 66 -10.71 4.80 18.85
CA GLY A 66 -9.97 4.68 20.10
C GLY A 66 -8.62 3.98 19.90
N PRO A 67 -7.88 3.71 20.99
CA PRO A 67 -6.61 3.01 20.93
C PRO A 67 -6.73 1.66 20.21
N ASN A 68 -5.78 1.36 19.34
CA ASN A 68 -5.79 0.17 18.50
C ASN A 68 -4.35 -0.31 18.22
N GLY A 69 -4.22 -1.44 17.52
CA GLY A 69 -2.94 -2.06 17.21
C GLY A 69 -2.18 -1.46 16.02
N GLY A 70 -2.62 -0.31 15.47
CA GLY A 70 -2.09 0.28 14.24
C GLY A 70 -3.00 0.03 13.04
N LEU A 71 -2.43 -0.08 11.84
CA LEU A 71 -3.19 -0.34 10.61
C LEU A 71 -3.31 -1.83 10.33
N TYR A 72 -4.51 -2.31 9.99
CA TYR A 72 -4.73 -3.72 9.66
C TYR A 72 -4.03 -4.13 8.36
N ILE A 73 -3.42 -5.30 8.33
CA ILE A 73 -2.69 -5.86 7.18
C ILE A 73 -3.70 -6.49 6.19
N GLY A 74 -3.69 -6.00 4.95
CA GLY A 74 -4.46 -6.58 3.86
C GLY A 74 -3.98 -7.99 3.53
N GLN A 75 -4.90 -8.87 3.14
CA GLN A 75 -4.58 -10.25 2.78
C GLN A 75 -3.98 -10.35 1.36
N ASP A 76 -3.80 -11.56 0.86
CA ASP A 76 -3.19 -11.88 -0.45
C ASP A 76 -4.12 -11.54 -1.64
N ASN A 77 -4.80 -10.40 -1.61
CA ASN A 77 -5.76 -9.98 -2.64
C ASN A 77 -5.40 -8.64 -3.31
N TYR A 78 -4.31 -8.01 -2.89
CA TYR A 78 -3.83 -6.74 -3.44
C TYR A 78 -2.55 -6.90 -4.25
N THR A 79 -2.22 -5.89 -5.06
CA THR A 79 -1.18 -5.90 -6.10
C THR A 79 0.13 -6.49 -5.65
N TRP A 80 0.62 -6.15 -4.47
CA TRP A 80 1.90 -6.60 -3.92
C TRP A 80 1.78 -7.74 -2.90
N GLY A 81 0.60 -8.37 -2.83
CA GLY A 81 0.26 -9.41 -1.88
C GLY A 81 -0.08 -8.86 -0.50
N ARG A 82 0.38 -9.52 0.56
CA ARG A 82 0.07 -9.18 1.96
C ARG A 82 0.79 -7.92 2.43
N GLY A 83 0.07 -6.92 2.91
CA GLY A 83 0.71 -5.71 3.42
C GLY A 83 -0.30 -4.67 3.85
N VAL A 84 0.20 -3.59 4.44
CA VAL A 84 -0.61 -2.39 4.68
C VAL A 84 -0.52 -1.51 3.43
N TYR A 85 -1.66 -1.34 2.77
CA TYR A 85 -1.81 -0.50 1.59
C TYR A 85 -2.27 0.89 2.01
N VAL A 86 -1.45 1.89 1.71
CA VAL A 86 -1.61 3.29 2.11
C VAL A 86 -1.10 4.22 1.01
N THR A 87 -1.39 5.51 1.14
CA THR A 87 -0.74 6.60 0.41
C THR A 87 -0.25 7.66 1.40
N GLY A 88 0.50 8.65 0.94
CA GLY A 88 0.94 9.78 1.74
C GLY A 88 -0.19 10.77 2.04
N VAL A 89 -0.04 11.57 3.10
CA VAL A 89 -0.99 12.66 3.41
C VAL A 89 -1.02 13.77 2.34
N GLU A 90 0.01 13.90 1.51
CA GLU A 90 0.04 14.80 0.33
C GLU A 90 -0.92 14.37 -0.78
N GLU A 91 -1.28 13.08 -0.83
CA GLU A 91 -2.22 12.51 -1.79
C GLU A 91 -3.42 11.90 -1.03
N PRO A 92 -4.12 12.67 -0.17
CA PRO A 92 -4.93 12.14 0.92
C PRO A 92 -6.19 11.40 0.48
N LEU A 93 -6.53 11.44 -0.82
CA LEU A 93 -7.68 10.77 -1.41
C LEU A 93 -7.31 9.62 -2.35
N SER A 94 -6.03 9.40 -2.65
CA SER A 94 -5.62 8.51 -3.73
C SER A 94 -6.13 7.07 -3.57
N THR A 95 -6.31 6.63 -2.31
CA THR A 95 -6.86 5.31 -1.96
C THR A 95 -8.30 5.34 -1.44
N ALA A 96 -9.03 6.45 -1.56
CA ALA A 96 -10.41 6.58 -1.07
C ALA A 96 -11.40 5.65 -1.79
N ILE A 97 -11.04 5.14 -2.96
CA ILE A 97 -11.81 4.14 -3.70
C ILE A 97 -11.99 2.81 -2.94
N TYR A 98 -11.28 2.61 -1.82
CA TYR A 98 -11.40 1.43 -0.95
C TYR A 98 -12.36 1.59 0.23
N GLY A 99 -12.89 2.79 0.48
CA GLY A 99 -13.92 3.01 1.49
C GLY A 99 -14.03 4.45 1.98
N ARG A 100 -14.91 4.69 2.96
CA ARG A 100 -15.26 6.05 3.41
C ARG A 100 -14.37 6.64 4.50
N ALA A 101 -13.77 5.77 5.29
CA ALA A 101 -13.09 6.16 6.52
C ALA A 101 -11.59 6.20 6.26
N GLY A 102 -11.04 7.40 6.10
CA GLY A 102 -9.60 7.62 5.98
C GLY A 102 -8.96 7.64 7.36
N VAL A 103 -8.12 6.64 7.61
CA VAL A 103 -7.37 6.45 8.83
C VAL A 103 -5.96 6.98 8.61
N LEU A 104 -5.57 8.00 9.37
CA LEU A 104 -4.22 8.53 9.36
C LEU A 104 -3.38 7.85 10.44
N ALA A 105 -2.11 7.60 10.16
CA ALA A 105 -1.18 7.02 11.12
C ALA A 105 0.24 7.54 10.90
N ARG A 106 1.01 7.65 11.99
CA ARG A 106 2.46 7.88 11.94
C ARG A 106 3.20 6.58 11.65
N PHE A 107 4.39 6.68 11.08
CA PHE A 107 5.32 5.56 11.01
C PHE A 107 6.76 6.05 11.17
N ASP A 108 7.66 5.13 11.54
CA ASP A 108 9.09 5.39 11.58
C ASP A 108 9.74 4.79 10.32
N PRO A 109 10.23 5.62 9.37
CA PRO A 109 10.85 5.15 8.14
C PRO A 109 12.30 4.67 8.33
N ALA A 110 12.88 4.83 9.52
CA ALA A 110 14.30 4.60 9.74
C ALA A 110 14.71 3.15 9.38
N GLY A 111 15.72 3.03 8.53
CA GLY A 111 16.28 1.74 8.13
C GLY A 111 15.41 0.92 7.17
N TRP A 112 14.28 1.46 6.68
CA TRP A 112 13.42 0.73 5.74
C TRP A 112 14.12 0.51 4.40
N ARG A 113 14.08 -0.74 3.92
CA ARG A 113 14.48 -1.11 2.56
C ARG A 113 13.33 -0.87 1.60
N ALA A 114 13.43 0.21 0.83
CA ALA A 114 12.44 0.57 -0.18
C ALA A 114 12.71 -0.11 -1.53
N PHE A 115 11.66 -0.48 -2.25
CA PHE A 115 11.73 -0.86 -3.65
C PHE A 115 10.77 0.01 -4.47
N ASP A 116 11.31 0.88 -5.31
CA ASP A 116 10.50 1.78 -6.11
C ASP A 116 10.06 1.10 -7.41
N ALA A 117 8.87 0.51 -7.40
CA ALA A 117 8.25 -0.08 -8.57
C ALA A 117 7.51 0.93 -9.47
N ARG A 118 7.61 2.24 -9.21
CA ARG A 118 7.21 3.27 -10.20
C ARG A 118 8.21 3.32 -11.34
N ASP A 119 9.49 3.08 -11.04
CA ASP A 119 10.55 2.96 -12.04
C ASP A 119 10.31 1.73 -12.96
N PRO A 120 10.19 1.93 -14.30
CA PRO A 120 10.11 0.83 -15.26
C PRO A 120 11.25 -0.19 -15.17
N ALA A 121 12.48 0.23 -14.87
CA ALA A 121 13.64 -0.66 -14.76
C ALA A 121 13.51 -1.61 -13.57
N ASN A 122 13.03 -1.10 -12.42
CA ASN A 122 12.79 -1.91 -11.23
C ASN A 122 11.65 -2.91 -11.46
N ARG A 123 10.56 -2.50 -12.13
CA ARG A 123 9.49 -3.45 -12.52
C ARG A 123 10.02 -4.58 -13.39
N GLU A 124 10.88 -4.28 -14.35
CA GLU A 124 11.50 -5.31 -15.19
C GLU A 124 12.41 -6.25 -14.38
N LEU A 125 13.10 -5.77 -13.35
CA LEU A 125 13.86 -6.62 -12.42
C LEU A 125 12.95 -7.58 -11.65
N TYR A 126 11.81 -7.09 -11.15
CA TYR A 126 10.80 -7.95 -10.53
C TYR A 126 10.25 -9.00 -11.51
N LEU A 127 9.95 -8.62 -12.76
CA LEU A 127 9.46 -9.57 -13.77
C LEU A 127 10.51 -10.63 -14.13
N ARG A 128 11.80 -10.26 -14.19
CA ARG A 128 12.90 -11.22 -14.37
C ARG A 128 13.01 -12.17 -13.20
N TRP A 129 12.92 -11.65 -11.96
CA TRP A 129 12.86 -12.47 -10.77
C TRP A 129 11.67 -13.43 -10.80
N LEU A 130 10.49 -12.95 -11.19
CA LEU A 130 9.26 -13.73 -11.25
C LEU A 130 9.38 -14.91 -12.23
N ARG A 131 9.95 -14.67 -13.42
CA ARG A 131 10.13 -15.69 -14.47
C ARG A 131 11.07 -16.83 -14.09
N VAL A 132 12.03 -16.58 -13.19
CA VAL A 132 12.97 -17.63 -12.74
C VAL A 132 12.46 -18.44 -11.55
N GLN A 133 11.28 -18.12 -11.01
CA GLN A 133 10.70 -18.89 -9.92
C GLN A 133 10.21 -20.27 -10.42
N PRO A 134 10.44 -21.37 -9.68
CA PRO A 134 10.01 -22.70 -10.09
C PRO A 134 8.50 -22.79 -10.35
N ALA A 135 7.71 -22.05 -9.57
CA ALA A 135 6.25 -22.01 -9.67
C ALA A 135 5.74 -21.09 -10.80
N TYR A 136 6.61 -20.38 -11.55
CA TYR A 136 6.18 -19.37 -12.52
C TYR A 136 5.22 -19.92 -13.57
N ARG A 137 5.54 -21.07 -14.19
CA ARG A 137 4.70 -21.67 -15.24
C ARG A 137 3.31 -22.00 -14.72
N ASP A 138 3.22 -22.60 -13.54
CA ASP A 138 1.94 -22.93 -12.92
C ASP A 138 1.19 -21.66 -12.52
N ALA A 139 1.91 -20.68 -11.97
CA ALA A 139 1.35 -19.42 -11.49
C ALA A 139 0.68 -18.59 -12.59
N VAL A 140 1.13 -18.67 -13.85
CA VAL A 140 0.56 -17.88 -14.97
C VAL A 140 -0.40 -18.64 -15.87
N LEU A 141 -0.47 -19.98 -15.75
CA LEU A 141 -1.32 -20.83 -16.60
C LEU A 141 -2.53 -21.41 -15.85
N THR A 142 -2.65 -21.16 -14.54
CA THR A 142 -3.72 -21.71 -13.71
C THR A 142 -4.91 -20.74 -13.57
N VAL A 143 -6.11 -21.29 -13.32
CA VAL A 143 -7.30 -20.52 -12.95
C VAL A 143 -7.11 -19.74 -11.63
N HIS A 144 -6.14 -20.14 -10.81
CA HIS A 144 -5.79 -19.48 -9.56
C HIS A 144 -4.63 -18.48 -9.69
N THR A 145 -4.38 -17.94 -10.90
CA THR A 145 -3.24 -17.06 -11.20
C THR A 145 -3.07 -15.94 -10.17
N ASN A 146 -4.15 -15.24 -9.80
CA ASN A 146 -4.08 -14.14 -8.83
C ASN A 146 -3.52 -14.58 -7.48
N LEU A 147 -4.00 -15.69 -6.93
CA LEU A 147 -3.52 -16.24 -5.65
C LEU A 147 -2.02 -16.55 -5.72
N TRP A 148 -1.57 -17.19 -6.80
CA TRP A 148 -0.17 -17.55 -6.97
C TRP A 148 0.73 -16.34 -7.14
N LEU A 149 0.33 -15.36 -7.95
CA LEU A 149 1.10 -14.15 -8.17
C LEU A 149 1.20 -13.29 -6.90
N HIS A 150 0.14 -13.20 -6.08
CA HIS A 150 0.22 -12.51 -4.79
C HIS A 150 1.19 -13.20 -3.83
N LYS A 151 1.18 -14.53 -3.76
CA LYS A 151 2.16 -15.28 -2.97
C LYS A 151 3.60 -15.09 -3.47
N LEU A 152 3.81 -15.05 -4.79
CA LEU A 152 5.14 -14.79 -5.35
C LEU A 152 5.63 -13.37 -5.03
N ARG A 153 4.75 -12.38 -4.97
CA ARG A 153 5.13 -11.02 -4.52
C ARG A 153 5.45 -10.94 -3.03
N ASN A 154 4.77 -11.73 -2.20
CA ASN A 154 5.17 -11.92 -0.80
C ASN A 154 6.58 -12.50 -0.72
N LEU A 155 6.84 -13.60 -1.45
CA LEU A 155 8.15 -14.25 -1.49
C LEU A 155 9.25 -13.32 -2.02
N PHE A 156 8.96 -12.45 -2.99
CA PHE A 156 9.90 -11.43 -3.46
C PHE A 156 10.30 -10.50 -2.32
N ARG A 157 9.31 -9.94 -1.61
CA ARG A 157 9.59 -9.04 -0.48
C ARG A 157 10.31 -9.77 0.65
N GLU A 158 9.91 -10.99 1.00
CA GLU A 158 10.58 -11.83 1.99
C GLU A 158 12.03 -12.15 1.61
N GLN A 159 12.29 -12.50 0.35
CA GLN A 159 13.64 -12.86 -0.10
C GLN A 159 14.63 -11.70 -0.02
N PHE A 160 14.16 -10.47 -0.27
CA PHE A 160 14.98 -9.26 -0.31
C PHE A 160 14.76 -8.34 0.89
N GLN A 161 13.97 -8.78 1.87
CA GLN A 161 13.63 -8.04 3.09
C GLN A 161 13.14 -6.62 2.77
N ILE A 162 12.21 -6.50 1.82
CA ILE A 162 11.67 -5.21 1.35
C ILE A 162 10.59 -4.74 2.31
N ASP A 163 10.85 -3.62 2.97
CA ASP A 163 9.98 -3.02 3.97
C ASP A 163 8.81 -2.24 3.35
N VAL A 164 9.06 -1.60 2.21
CA VAL A 164 8.05 -0.82 1.49
C VAL A 164 8.26 -0.94 -0.01
N VAL A 165 7.16 -1.13 -0.74
CA VAL A 165 7.14 -0.99 -2.19
C VAL A 165 6.38 0.28 -2.54
N LEU A 166 7.01 1.20 -3.28
CA LEU A 166 6.37 2.36 -3.87
C LEU A 166 5.87 1.96 -5.26
N PHE A 167 4.61 2.23 -5.59
CA PHE A 167 4.05 1.88 -6.89
C PHE A 167 2.97 2.86 -7.32
N THR A 168 2.74 2.96 -8.63
CA THR A 168 1.66 3.76 -9.19
C THR A 168 0.33 3.05 -8.98
N PRO A 169 -0.79 3.77 -8.80
CA PRO A 169 -2.10 3.16 -8.72
C PRO A 169 -2.42 2.25 -9.91
N ASP A 170 -2.99 1.10 -9.60
CA ASP A 170 -3.40 0.09 -10.58
C ASP A 170 -4.89 -0.27 -10.51
N GLU A 171 -5.60 0.29 -9.53
CA GLU A 171 -7.07 0.41 -9.49
C GLU A 171 -7.44 1.89 -9.55
N VAL A 172 -8.54 2.21 -10.25
CA VAL A 172 -9.03 3.60 -10.37
C VAL A 172 -10.53 3.65 -10.13
N ASP A 173 -11.04 4.81 -9.73
CA ASP A 173 -12.49 5.02 -9.80
C ASP A 173 -12.95 5.29 -11.23
N ALA A 174 -14.19 4.90 -11.54
CA ALA A 174 -14.78 5.04 -12.86
C ALA A 174 -14.83 6.49 -13.39
N LEU A 175 -14.76 7.47 -12.47
CA LEU A 175 -14.90 8.89 -12.78
C LEU A 175 -13.55 9.63 -12.77
N GLY A 176 -12.48 8.97 -12.33
CA GLY A 176 -11.14 9.55 -12.20
C GLY A 176 -11.07 10.70 -11.19
N TRP A 177 -11.91 10.68 -10.15
CA TRP A 177 -12.03 11.75 -9.17
C TRP A 177 -11.07 11.62 -8.00
N TYR A 178 -10.71 10.39 -7.62
CA TYR A 178 -9.99 10.13 -6.37
C TYR A 178 -8.56 9.68 -6.61
N THR A 179 -8.32 8.90 -7.66
CA THR A 179 -7.03 8.28 -7.91
C THR A 179 -6.39 8.83 -9.19
N ASN A 180 -5.22 9.45 -9.06
CA ASN A 180 -4.42 9.87 -10.20
C ASN A 180 -3.26 8.87 -10.42
N ARG A 181 -2.99 8.48 -11.67
CA ARG A 181 -1.96 7.50 -12.00
C ARG A 181 -0.53 7.95 -11.68
N THR A 182 -0.32 9.24 -11.44
CA THR A 182 0.97 9.78 -11.01
C THR A 182 1.18 9.69 -9.50
N ASP A 183 0.14 9.35 -8.74
CA ASP A 183 0.22 9.24 -7.28
C ASP A 183 1.14 8.09 -6.85
N THR A 184 1.52 8.11 -5.58
CA THR A 184 2.35 7.11 -4.93
C THR A 184 1.55 6.30 -3.92
N TRP A 185 1.32 5.04 -4.26
CA TRP A 185 0.82 4.05 -3.31
C TRP A 185 1.97 3.28 -2.69
N LEU A 186 1.77 2.86 -1.45
CA LEU A 186 2.71 2.04 -0.70
C LEU A 186 2.10 0.68 -0.38
N ALA A 187 2.90 -0.37 -0.51
CA ALA A 187 2.66 -1.65 0.13
C ALA A 187 3.72 -1.84 1.21
N VAL A 188 3.34 -1.62 2.47
CA VAL A 188 4.23 -1.76 3.61
C VAL A 188 4.18 -3.20 4.13
N SER A 189 5.36 -3.81 4.20
CA SER A 189 5.58 -5.13 4.78
C SER A 189 5.65 -5.02 6.29
N ASP A 190 5.06 -6.00 6.98
CA ASP A 190 5.31 -6.23 8.40
C ASP A 190 5.81 -7.66 8.58
N TRP A 191 6.59 -7.92 9.62
CA TRP A 191 7.43 -9.11 9.71
C TRP A 191 7.13 -9.92 10.97
N THR A 192 7.07 -11.23 10.80
CA THR A 192 7.15 -12.17 11.92
C THR A 192 8.59 -12.27 12.42
N PRO A 193 8.82 -12.76 13.64
CA PRO A 193 10.18 -13.04 14.14
C PRO A 193 10.98 -14.01 13.25
N THR A 194 10.30 -14.80 12.40
CA THR A 194 10.92 -15.74 11.46
C THR A 194 11.28 -15.13 10.09
N GLY A 195 11.04 -13.83 9.89
CA GLY A 195 11.38 -13.13 8.64
C GLY A 195 10.37 -13.35 7.51
N THR A 196 9.14 -13.77 7.82
CA THR A 196 8.02 -13.88 6.87
C THR A 196 7.00 -12.77 7.10
N LEU A 197 6.11 -12.51 6.13
CA LEU A 197 5.15 -11.42 6.27
C LEU A 197 4.04 -11.72 7.29
N ALA A 198 3.88 -10.81 8.26
CA ALA A 198 2.92 -10.89 9.36
C ALA A 198 1.46 -10.68 8.92
N LEU A 199 0.53 -11.02 9.81
CA LEU A 199 -0.93 -10.86 9.66
C LEU A 199 -1.50 -10.05 10.84
N GLY A 200 -2.74 -9.58 10.71
CA GLY A 200 -3.42 -8.86 11.79
C GLY A 200 -3.14 -7.37 11.72
N PHE A 201 -2.87 -6.74 12.87
CA PHE A 201 -2.52 -5.33 12.93
C PHE A 201 -1.02 -5.13 12.82
N SER A 202 -0.61 -4.12 12.04
CA SER A 202 0.78 -3.77 11.86
C SER A 202 1.26 -2.80 12.93
N ASN A 203 2.35 -3.14 13.61
CA ASN A 203 2.97 -2.32 14.65
C ASN A 203 3.89 -1.21 14.08
N ARG A 204 4.11 -1.22 12.75
CA ARG A 204 4.87 -0.18 12.04
C ARG A 204 4.14 1.15 11.99
N PHE A 205 2.83 1.12 12.18
CA PHE A 205 1.98 2.29 12.21
C PHE A 205 1.55 2.58 13.63
N GLN A 206 1.80 3.81 14.06
CA GLN A 206 1.50 4.29 15.39
C GLN A 206 0.33 5.25 15.32
N ASP A 207 -0.48 5.24 16.38
CA ASP A 207 -1.53 6.23 16.58
C ASP A 207 -2.48 6.35 15.37
N ALA A 208 -2.93 5.19 14.87
CA ALA A 208 -3.86 5.13 13.75
C ALA A 208 -5.24 5.64 14.18
N ARG A 209 -5.72 6.70 13.54
CA ARG A 209 -6.94 7.42 13.91
C ARG A 209 -7.84 7.63 12.71
N LEU A 210 -9.14 7.47 12.92
CA LEU A 210 -10.13 7.98 11.97
C LEU A 210 -10.01 9.50 11.90
N THR A 211 -9.64 10.01 10.72
CA THR A 211 -9.37 11.45 10.53
C THR A 211 -10.10 12.02 9.33
N LEU A 212 -10.28 11.25 8.25
CA LEU A 212 -10.99 11.68 7.05
C LEU A 212 -12.30 10.91 6.90
N LEU A 213 -13.35 11.61 6.49
CA LEU A 213 -14.63 11.01 6.12
C LEU A 213 -15.04 11.52 4.74
N VAL A 214 -14.93 10.65 3.72
CA VAL A 214 -15.44 10.94 2.37
C VAL A 214 -16.91 10.54 2.28
N GLU A 215 -17.68 11.30 1.51
CA GLU A 215 -19.14 11.15 1.46
C GLU A 215 -19.62 9.95 0.62
N GLU A 216 -18.75 9.41 -0.23
CA GLU A 216 -19.05 8.37 -1.22
C GLU A 216 -18.48 7.00 -0.82
N ASP A 217 -19.25 5.92 -1.06
CA ASP A 217 -18.72 4.55 -0.95
C ASP A 217 -18.54 3.97 -2.34
N PHE A 218 -17.66 2.99 -2.48
CA PHE A 218 -17.33 2.38 -3.78
C PHE A 218 -17.58 0.87 -3.79
N VAL A 219 -17.97 0.36 -4.95
CA VAL A 219 -18.08 -1.07 -5.25
C VAL A 219 -17.12 -1.42 -6.39
N VAL A 220 -16.62 -2.67 -6.37
CA VAL A 220 -15.75 -3.18 -7.43
C VAL A 220 -16.56 -3.47 -8.68
N ASP A 221 -16.14 -2.93 -9.83
CA ASP A 221 -16.77 -3.18 -11.13
C ASP A 221 -16.20 -4.45 -11.75
N ALA A 222 -16.60 -5.63 -11.27
CA ALA A 222 -16.12 -6.89 -11.85
C ALA A 222 -16.57 -7.02 -13.34
N PRO A 223 -15.66 -7.30 -14.30
CA PRO A 223 -14.29 -7.79 -14.13
C PRO A 223 -13.18 -6.73 -14.22
N ALA A 224 -13.49 -5.44 -14.31
CA ALA A 224 -12.52 -4.36 -14.44
C ALA A 224 -11.79 -4.04 -13.12
N LEU A 225 -10.59 -3.46 -13.23
CA LEU A 225 -9.84 -2.84 -12.12
C LEU A 225 -10.38 -1.43 -11.80
N THR A 226 -11.68 -1.25 -12.02
CA THR A 226 -12.39 0.00 -11.85
C THR A 226 -13.33 -0.13 -10.66
N ARG A 227 -13.55 0.97 -9.95
CA ARG A 227 -14.52 1.04 -8.87
C ARG A 227 -15.53 2.12 -9.13
N SER A 228 -16.82 1.76 -9.07
CA SER A 228 -17.91 2.71 -9.21
C SER A 228 -18.45 3.13 -7.85
N PRO A 229 -18.87 4.38 -7.67
CA PRO A 229 -19.53 4.80 -6.45
C PRO A 229 -20.87 4.07 -6.29
N TYR A 230 -21.15 3.55 -5.10
CA TYR A 230 -22.46 2.99 -4.74
C TYR A 230 -23.60 4.00 -4.92
N LEU A 231 -23.30 5.27 -4.64
CA LEU A 231 -24.24 6.37 -4.72
C LEU A 231 -23.53 7.57 -5.34
N ARG A 232 -24.03 8.07 -6.46
CA ARG A 232 -23.54 9.29 -7.14
C ARG A 232 -24.24 10.53 -6.59
N ILE A 233 -24.26 10.69 -5.27
CA ILE A 233 -25.06 11.75 -4.62
C ILE A 233 -24.48 13.14 -4.89
N SER A 234 -23.16 13.28 -4.89
CA SER A 234 -22.47 14.55 -5.14
C SER A 234 -22.60 15.03 -6.58
N GLY A 235 -22.52 14.10 -7.55
CA GLY A 235 -22.38 14.42 -8.97
C GLY A 235 -21.08 15.12 -9.36
N ALA A 236 -20.13 15.31 -8.43
CA ALA A 236 -18.90 16.08 -8.63
C ALA A 236 -17.70 15.49 -7.87
N ALA A 237 -16.50 15.94 -8.24
CA ALA A 237 -15.25 15.51 -7.63
C ALA A 237 -15.04 16.16 -6.25
N PRO A 238 -14.39 15.46 -5.30
CA PRO A 238 -14.15 15.97 -3.95
C PRO A 238 -13.33 17.26 -3.91
N ALA A 239 -13.62 18.11 -2.92
CA ALA A 239 -12.87 19.35 -2.71
C ALA A 239 -11.46 19.07 -2.13
N VAL A 240 -10.44 19.13 -3.00
CA VAL A 240 -9.04 18.78 -2.64
C VAL A 240 -8.15 19.95 -2.24
N THR A 241 -8.58 21.20 -2.46
CA THR A 241 -7.76 22.39 -2.15
C THR A 241 -7.28 22.35 -0.71
N ALA A 242 -5.97 22.38 -0.44
CA ALA A 242 -5.38 22.33 0.92
C ALA A 242 -5.84 21.15 1.80
N LEU A 243 -6.32 20.04 1.21
CA LEU A 243 -6.80 18.90 1.97
C LEU A 243 -5.69 18.23 2.79
N ALA A 244 -4.46 18.17 2.28
CA ALA A 244 -3.32 17.64 3.02
C ALA A 244 -3.10 18.39 4.35
N ASP A 245 -3.13 19.73 4.32
CA ASP A 245 -2.97 20.56 5.51
C ASP A 245 -4.14 20.43 6.48
N ARG A 246 -5.37 20.36 5.97
CA ARG A 246 -6.55 20.09 6.81
C ARG A 246 -6.49 18.70 7.44
N ALA A 247 -6.04 17.68 6.71
CA ALA A 247 -5.88 16.33 7.23
C ALA A 247 -4.82 16.28 8.35
N ARG A 248 -3.67 16.96 8.17
CA ARG A 248 -2.65 17.13 9.23
C ARG A 248 -3.23 17.82 10.46
N HIS A 249 -3.95 18.93 10.27
CA HIS A 249 -4.57 19.68 11.36
C HIS A 249 -5.61 18.84 12.11
N ALA A 250 -6.47 18.12 11.39
CA ALA A 250 -7.47 17.24 11.97
C ALA A 250 -6.82 16.10 12.76
N TYR A 251 -5.76 15.48 12.22
CA TYR A 251 -5.00 14.45 12.92
C TYR A 251 -4.38 14.96 14.23
N ALA A 252 -3.73 16.14 14.17
CA ALA A 252 -3.08 16.77 15.32
C ALA A 252 -4.08 17.14 16.44
N THR A 253 -5.29 17.55 16.07
CA THR A 253 -6.34 17.98 17.02
C THR A 253 -7.29 16.85 17.44
N GLY A 254 -7.17 15.65 16.84
CA GLY A 254 -8.09 14.54 17.06
C GLY A 254 -9.49 14.77 16.47
N ALA A 255 -9.61 15.66 15.50
CA ALA A 255 -10.84 15.95 14.79
C ALA A 255 -11.05 15.02 13.59
N ILE A 256 -12.25 15.06 13.01
CA ILE A 256 -12.58 14.38 11.75
C ILE A 256 -12.86 15.46 10.70
N GLU A 257 -12.04 15.47 9.66
CA GLU A 257 -12.23 16.29 8.47
C GLU A 257 -13.21 15.58 7.52
N ARG A 258 -14.30 16.26 7.19
CA ARG A 258 -15.27 15.78 6.21
C ARG A 258 -14.85 16.29 4.83
N VAL A 259 -14.79 15.39 3.86
CA VAL A 259 -14.43 15.74 2.49
C VAL A 259 -15.71 15.70 1.65
N PRO A 260 -16.33 16.87 1.39
CA PRO A 260 -17.49 16.94 0.53
C PRO A 260 -17.08 16.70 -0.92
N SER A 261 -18.05 16.19 -1.69
CA SER A 261 -17.94 16.04 -3.15
C SER A 261 -18.87 16.98 -3.88
#